data_AF-A0A565CVN2-F1
#
_entry.id   AF-A0A565CVN2-F1
#
_cell.length_a   1.000
_cell.length_b   1.000
_cell.length_c   1.000
_cell.angle_alpha   90.00
_cell.angle_beta   90.00
_cell.angle_gamma   90.00
#
_symmetry.space_group_name_H-M   'P 1'
#
loop_
_entity.id
_entity.type
_entity.pdbx_description
1 polymer ?
#
loop_
_entity_poly.entity_id
_entity_poly.type
_entity_poly.pdbx_seq_one_letter_code
_entity_poly.pdbx_strand_id
1 'polypeptide(L)'
;MGLPRHYALIRTVIKKKVGFMLKLTWLEAKADDEIAKQQVRNMLPLTVGKFELGTNSELTGDEETSETPTFSHLIHCRIGSMKDSISVYPRRGETWARLRK
;
A
#
# COMPACT_ATOMS: atom_id res chain seq x y z
N MET A 1 -3.11 17.95 -2.86
CA MET A 1 -2.86 16.73 -2.07
C MET A 1 -3.00 15.54 -3.00
N GLY A 2 -1.89 14.91 -3.36
CA GLY A 2 -1.87 13.74 -4.24
C GLY A 2 -2.07 12.46 -3.43
N LEU A 3 -2.53 11.40 -4.08
CA LEU A 3 -2.64 10.08 -3.48
C LEU A 3 -1.23 9.47 -3.27
N PRO A 4 -1.01 8.69 -2.19
CA PRO A 4 0.25 7.99 -1.96
C PRO A 4 0.57 7.07 -3.13
N ARG A 5 1.82 7.10 -3.62
CA ARG A 5 2.31 6.23 -4.69
C ARG A 5 2.84 4.88 -4.18
N HIS A 6 3.10 4.79 -2.88
CA HIS A 6 3.64 3.61 -2.23
C HIS A 6 2.79 3.28 -1.02
N TYR A 7 2.49 2.00 -0.87
CA TYR A 7 1.78 1.46 0.28
C TYR A 7 2.67 0.41 0.96
N ALA A 8 2.60 0.36 2.28
CA ALA A 8 3.25 -0.69 3.07
C ALA A 8 2.24 -1.28 4.04
N LEU A 9 2.35 -2.58 4.27
CA LEU A 9 1.61 -3.27 5.31
C LEU A 9 2.47 -3.32 6.57
N ILE A 10 2.02 -2.67 7.65
CA ILE A 10 2.62 -2.84 8.97
C ILE A 10 2.25 -4.23 9.47
N ARG A 11 3.24 -5.12 9.60
CA ARG A 11 3.04 -6.48 10.13
C ARG A 11 3.05 -6.50 11.65
N THR A 12 4.01 -5.81 12.25
CA THR A 12 4.26 -5.88 13.69
C THR A 12 4.71 -4.54 14.22
N VAL A 13 4.18 -4.17 15.38
CA VAL A 13 4.66 -3.03 16.17
C VAL A 13 5.35 -3.59 17.41
N ILE A 14 6.65 -3.36 17.52
CA ILE A 14 7.48 -3.80 18.64
C ILE A 14 7.70 -2.62 19.58
N LYS A 15 7.19 -2.73 20.80
CA LYS A 15 7.41 -1.74 21.85
C LYS A 15 8.83 -1.91 22.42
N LYS A 16 9.60 -0.83 22.44
CA LYS A 16 10.95 -0.81 23.06
C LYS A 16 10.93 0.02 24.34
N LYS A 17 12.02 -0.05 25.11
CA LYS A 17 12.19 0.75 26.34
C LYS A 17 12.12 2.26 26.07
N VAL A 18 12.60 2.68 24.90
CA VAL A 18 12.43 4.04 24.35
C VAL A 18 11.91 3.89 22.93
N GLY A 19 10.69 4.38 22.67
CA GLY A 19 10.06 4.36 21.35
C GLY A 19 9.47 3.01 20.91
N PHE A 20 9.42 2.79 19.59
CA PHE A 20 8.88 1.60 18.95
C PHE A 20 9.71 1.23 17.71
N MET A 21 9.45 0.05 17.18
CA MET A 21 9.98 -0.43 15.91
C MET A 21 8.85 -1.09 15.12
N LEU A 22 8.70 -0.69 13.87
CA LEU A 22 7.73 -1.24 12.94
C LEU A 22 8.43 -2.27 12.07
N LYS A 23 7.80 -3.42 11.88
CA LYS A 23 8.08 -4.34 10.78
C LYS A 23 7.05 -4.12 9.71
N LEU A 24 7.46 -3.75 8.52
CA LEU A 24 6.57 -3.48 7.39
C LEU A 24 7.02 -4.22 6.14
N THR A 25 6.07 -4.52 5.27
CA THR A 25 6.36 -5.02 3.92
C THR A 25 5.78 -4.06 2.90
N TRP A 26 6.60 -3.66 1.92
CA TRP A 26 6.13 -2.84 0.82
C TRP A 26 5.19 -3.62 -0.10
N LEU A 27 4.19 -2.90 -0.62
CA LEU A 27 3.21 -3.46 -1.54
C LEU A 27 3.61 -3.14 -2.97
N GLU A 28 3.62 -4.16 -3.81
CA GLU A 28 3.88 -4.04 -5.25
C GLU A 28 2.55 -4.11 -6.02
N ALA A 29 2.38 -3.27 -7.04
CA ALA A 29 1.17 -3.30 -7.86
C ALA A 29 1.16 -4.56 -8.73
N LYS A 30 0.07 -5.35 -8.68
CA LYS A 30 -0.06 -6.52 -9.55
C LYS A 30 -0.48 -6.07 -10.95
N ALA A 31 0.41 -6.23 -11.93
CA ALA A 31 0.18 -5.82 -13.33
C ALA A 31 -0.94 -6.61 -14.05
N ASP A 32 -1.45 -7.67 -13.44
CA ASP A 32 -2.45 -8.57 -14.05
C ASP A 32 -3.90 -8.11 -13.82
N ASP A 33 -4.10 -7.00 -13.09
CA ASP A 33 -5.44 -6.42 -12.96
C ASP A 33 -5.79 -5.60 -14.21
N GLU A 34 -6.92 -5.91 -14.85
CA GLU A 34 -7.48 -5.08 -15.94
C GLU A 34 -7.63 -3.62 -15.51
N ILE A 35 -7.83 -3.37 -14.20
CA ILE A 35 -7.83 -2.02 -13.62
C ILE A 35 -6.44 -1.39 -13.67
N ALA A 36 -5.37 -2.13 -13.36
CA ALA A 36 -4.00 -1.65 -13.46
C ALA A 36 -3.63 -1.36 -14.93
N LYS A 37 -4.01 -2.25 -15.86
CA LYS A 37 -3.84 -2.03 -17.31
C LYS A 37 -4.57 -0.78 -17.78
N GLN A 38 -5.80 -0.56 -17.31
CA GLN A 38 -6.58 0.63 -17.63
C GLN A 38 -6.01 1.91 -16.98
N GLN A 39 -5.45 1.83 -15.78
CA GLN A 39 -4.76 2.94 -15.12
C GLN A 39 -3.47 3.32 -15.85
N VAL A 40 -2.67 2.33 -16.28
CA VAL A 40 -1.48 2.54 -17.12
C VAL A 40 -1.87 3.17 -18.45
N ARG A 41 -2.89 2.63 -19.14
CA ARG A 41 -3.42 3.17 -20.40
C ARG A 41 -3.87 4.64 -20.25
N ASN A 42 -4.45 4.98 -19.11
CA ASN A 42 -5.01 6.31 -18.86
C ASN A 42 -4.05 7.26 -18.11
N MET A 43 -2.77 6.87 -17.92
CA MET A 43 -1.77 7.62 -17.11
C MET A 43 -2.29 8.02 -15.72
N LEU A 44 -3.20 7.24 -15.15
CA LEU A 44 -3.74 7.51 -13.82
C LEU A 44 -2.74 7.02 -12.78
N PRO A 45 -2.53 7.78 -11.68
CA PRO A 45 -1.64 7.32 -10.63
C PRO A 45 -2.20 6.01 -10.04
N LEU A 46 -1.36 4.95 -10.06
CA LEU A 46 -1.65 3.63 -9.51
C LEU A 46 -1.86 3.73 -7.99
N THR A 47 -3.06 4.10 -7.60
CA THR A 47 -3.39 4.52 -6.24
C THR A 47 -4.50 3.68 -5.62
N VAL A 48 -5.23 2.98 -6.48
CA VAL A 48 -6.28 2.02 -6.14
C VAL A 48 -6.12 0.82 -7.05
N GLY A 49 -6.30 -0.38 -6.53
CA GLY A 49 -6.06 -1.60 -7.29
C GLY A 49 -5.71 -2.80 -6.41
N LYS A 50 -5.33 -3.89 -7.09
CA LYS A 50 -4.75 -5.07 -6.45
C LYS A 50 -3.24 -4.93 -6.37
N PHE A 51 -2.75 -5.18 -5.18
CA PHE A 51 -1.36 -5.20 -4.79
C PHE A 51 -1.02 -6.60 -4.31
N GLU A 52 0.26 -6.92 -4.41
CA GLU A 52 0.83 -8.08 -3.79
C GLU A 52 1.90 -7.69 -2.77
N LEU A 53 2.17 -8.56 -1.81
CA LEU A 53 3.36 -8.42 -0.98
C LEU A 53 4.58 -8.53 -1.90
N GLY A 54 5.52 -7.57 -1.79
CA GLY A 54 6.74 -7.60 -2.58
C GLY A 54 7.42 -8.96 -2.47
N THR A 55 7.45 -9.72 -3.56
CA THR A 55 7.97 -11.09 -3.65
C THR A 55 9.30 -11.15 -4.39
N ASN A 56 9.75 -10.01 -4.94
CA ASN A 56 11.05 -9.88 -5.57
C ASN A 56 12.12 -9.42 -4.57
N SER A 57 13.23 -10.17 -4.59
CA SER A 57 14.32 -10.22 -3.60
C SER A 57 14.93 -8.90 -3.08
N GLU A 58 14.68 -7.76 -3.73
CA GLU A 58 15.20 -6.45 -3.29
C GLU A 58 14.29 -5.74 -2.27
N LEU A 59 12.98 -6.04 -2.25
CA LEU A 59 11.99 -5.41 -1.35
C LEU A 59 11.24 -6.42 -0.45
N THR A 60 11.59 -7.71 -0.55
CA THR A 60 10.97 -8.84 0.16
C THR A 60 11.24 -8.91 1.66
N GLY A 61 12.06 -8.00 2.19
CA GLY A 61 12.34 -7.95 3.62
C GLY A 61 11.20 -7.27 4.37
N ASP A 62 10.88 -7.80 5.55
CA ASP A 62 10.26 -6.93 6.55
C ASP A 62 11.25 -5.81 6.85
N GLU A 63 10.98 -4.61 6.37
CA GLU A 63 11.77 -3.45 6.71
C GLU A 63 11.49 -3.07 8.16
N GLU A 64 12.56 -2.84 8.91
CA GLU A 64 12.50 -2.38 10.28
C GLU A 64 12.71 -0.86 10.31
N THR A 65 11.71 -0.11 10.75
CA THR A 65 11.84 1.34 10.94
C THR A 65 11.32 1.79 12.29
N SER A 66 12.03 2.73 12.92
CA SER A 66 11.56 3.45 14.10
C SER A 66 11.02 4.85 13.75
N GLU A 67 11.02 5.20 12.47
CA GLU A 67 10.65 6.51 11.97
C GLU A 67 9.21 6.52 11.44
N THR A 68 8.37 7.43 11.96
CA THR A 68 7.01 7.69 11.49
C THR A 68 6.84 8.64 10.29
N PRO A 69 7.73 9.61 9.96
CA PRO A 69 7.43 10.64 8.96
C PRO A 69 7.26 10.10 7.53
N THR A 70 7.63 8.84 7.28
CA THR A 70 7.42 8.16 6.00
C THR A 70 5.95 7.78 5.76
N PHE A 71 5.11 7.68 6.80
CA PHE A 71 3.70 7.33 6.67
C PHE A 71 2.82 8.57 6.75
N SER A 72 2.03 8.82 5.71
CA SER A 72 1.12 9.97 5.68
C SER A 72 -0.32 9.62 6.02
N HIS A 73 -0.77 8.40 5.70
CA HIS A 73 -2.17 8.00 5.82
C HIS A 73 -2.30 6.52 6.18
N LEU A 74 -3.12 6.20 7.18
CA LEU A 74 -3.62 4.85 7.38
C LEU A 74 -4.81 4.65 6.44
N ILE A 75 -4.74 3.63 5.60
CA ILE A 75 -5.82 3.27 4.69
C ILE A 75 -6.39 1.91 5.04
N HIS A 76 -7.68 1.75 4.79
CA HIS A 76 -8.31 0.45 4.89
C HIS A 76 -8.10 -0.33 3.59
N CYS A 77 -7.54 -1.53 3.68
CA CYS A 77 -7.44 -2.47 2.57
C CYS A 77 -8.24 -3.75 2.84
N ARG A 78 -8.48 -4.54 1.79
CA ARG A 78 -9.01 -5.91 1.90
C ARG A 78 -7.86 -6.86 1.63
N ILE A 79 -7.63 -7.80 2.54
CA ILE A 79 -6.64 -8.87 2.38
C ILE A 79 -7.41 -10.11 1.89
N GLY A 80 -7.00 -10.65 0.75
CA GLY A 80 -7.61 -11.84 0.14
C GLY A 80 -7.25 -13.14 0.87
N SER A 81 -7.89 -14.23 0.45
CA SER A 81 -7.68 -15.58 1.02
C SER A 81 -6.31 -16.17 0.68
N MET A 82 -5.76 -15.89 -0.51
CA MET A 82 -4.33 -16.02 -0.77
C MET A 82 -3.64 -14.85 -0.08
N LYS A 83 -2.82 -15.16 0.93
CA LYS A 83 -2.18 -14.24 1.89
C LYS A 83 -1.39 -13.08 1.28
N ASP A 84 -1.16 -13.11 -0.03
CA ASP A 84 -0.34 -12.15 -0.73
C ASP A 84 -1.16 -11.16 -1.52
N SER A 85 -2.49 -11.31 -1.64
CA SER A 85 -3.33 -10.38 -2.40
C SER A 85 -3.97 -9.32 -1.51
N ILE A 86 -3.67 -8.04 -1.80
CA ILE A 86 -4.18 -6.88 -1.06
C ILE A 86 -4.91 -5.96 -2.01
N SER A 87 -6.13 -5.57 -1.69
CA SER A 87 -6.95 -4.70 -2.51
C SER A 87 -7.16 -3.36 -1.80
N VAL A 88 -6.73 -2.27 -2.45
CA VAL A 88 -6.88 -0.90 -1.96
C VAL A 88 -7.94 -0.20 -2.81
N TYR A 89 -9.10 0.04 -2.21
CA TYR A 89 -10.22 0.72 -2.85
C TYR A 89 -10.92 1.65 -1.84
N PRO A 90 -11.43 2.81 -2.28
CA PRO A 90 -12.24 3.68 -1.43
C PRO A 90 -13.46 2.92 -0.90
N ARG A 91 -13.75 3.07 0.38
CA ARG A 91 -15.00 2.61 0.95
C ARG A 91 -16.11 3.62 0.68
N ARG A 92 -17.36 3.15 0.74
CA ARG A 92 -18.53 4.01 0.61
C ARG A 92 -18.45 5.15 1.63
N GLY A 93 -18.48 6.39 1.15
CA GLY A 93 -18.38 7.60 1.98
C GLY A 93 -16.97 8.18 2.10
N GLU A 94 -15.93 7.48 1.64
CA GLU A 94 -14.57 8.01 1.63
C GLU A 94 -14.28 8.78 0.33
N THR A 95 -13.70 9.98 0.43
CA THR A 95 -13.23 10.76 -0.72
C THR A 95 -11.71 10.84 -0.68
N TRP A 96 -11.05 10.09 -1.57
CA TRP A 96 -9.59 9.94 -1.56
C TRP A 96 -8.89 10.98 -2.45
N ALA A 97 -9.49 11.32 -3.59
CA ALA A 97 -9.05 12.42 -4.43
C ALA A 97 -10.21 12.95 -5.27
N ARG A 98 -10.09 14.21 -5.69
CA ARG A 98 -10.96 14.79 -6.70
C ARG A 98 -10.20 14.81 -8.02
N LEU A 99 -10.57 13.92 -8.94
CA LEU A 99 -10.08 14.01 -10.32
C LEU A 99 -10.72 15.24 -10.96
N ARG A 100 -9.91 16.23 -11.31
CA ARG A 100 -10.34 17.34 -12.16
C ARG A 100 -10.16 16.90 -13.62
N LYS A 101 -11.20 17.09 -14.43
CA LYS A 101 -11.12 16.96 -15.89
C LYS A 101 -10.44 18.19 -16.47
#